data_AF-A0A7X6YJN3-F1
#
_entry.id   AF-A0A7X6YJN3-F1
#
_cell.length_a   1.000
_cell.length_b   1.000
_cell.length_c   1.000
_cell.angle_alpha   90.00
_cell.angle_beta   90.00
_cell.angle_gamma   90.00
#
_symmetry.space_group_name_H-M   'P 1'
#
loop_
_entity.id
_entity.type
_entity.pdbx_description
1 polymer ?
#
loop_
_entity_poly.entity_id
_entity_poly.type
_entity_poly.pdbx_seq_one_letter_code
_entity_poly.pdbx_strand_id
1 'polypeptide(L)'
;MRIRDGNVLFAAAAAAAVSSLSLRAGELAVPADATAVLEVSGEERIVAPLIEGTLRKEGPGHLVLDEADFPDGVARIREGTLLLVATNTPSAAALPAWVPQTAALWFDAATNVVTGAETNGVAQWLDVRETQTAAPYLFPRAVQHGSDPVPLLGAADPTLHGQPYLDFGGFGSGRWLKWVNPDDTRLALATIRHVFIVFGRQPGFGFLLGDWDWTQAGNIGRKDFHIASIGLSANDCAYWEKYNTADTVQFGQTYRNGRRVWDPWRERPEAGYQLFAVATTGDAYASNFCNDHNFKAGQPGVSVDRQGGPRYCEVVIFTNVLTMAEQKAVSDYLTEKWLTRAPAAGRLESLSGTQVEVLSDAGHTLRVTGVTGEGMLVKSGSGTLLHLARDTDLFRGATRLDEGSVISTSHRLDRGLAVVEGGQELFAATGTVQRAALGDTGMVRKSGSGELTLESVGGAVARIDVSAGTLRLSPPLALTSAADRAVIPNSGFETHPAVTQNAGLWQTGLTPDGWQLITDGNGKGGITLDTANTPWVAQDAIPEGGSAVFFQYHGGIKTTVQIPRSGFYRLSFQAAARYDS
;
A
#
# COMPACT_ATOMS: atom_id res chain seq x y z
N MET A 1 -22.65 6.96 -31.48
CA MET A 1 -22.33 8.42 -31.45
C MET A 1 -20.82 8.55 -31.41
N ARG A 2 -20.18 9.11 -32.44
CA ARG A 2 -18.71 9.30 -32.53
C ARG A 2 -18.34 10.58 -31.77
N ILE A 3 -17.38 10.50 -30.84
CA ILE A 3 -16.79 11.70 -30.21
C ILE A 3 -15.30 11.71 -30.50
N ARG A 4 -14.85 12.83 -31.08
CA ARG A 4 -13.47 13.22 -31.41
C ARG A 4 -12.82 13.91 -30.22
N ASP A 5 -11.49 13.87 -30.23
CA ASP A 5 -10.51 14.48 -29.34
C ASP A 5 -10.96 15.70 -28.51
N GLY A 6 -10.82 15.57 -27.20
CA GLY A 6 -10.87 16.65 -26.23
C GLY A 6 -10.35 16.14 -24.89
N ASN A 7 -9.30 16.79 -24.35
CA ASN A 7 -8.82 16.56 -22.99
C ASN A 7 -9.93 16.87 -21.99
N VAL A 8 -10.14 15.97 -21.02
CA VAL A 8 -11.07 16.22 -19.91
C VAL A 8 -10.33 16.02 -18.59
N LEU A 9 -10.05 17.14 -17.93
CA LEU A 9 -9.60 17.25 -16.55
C LEU A 9 -10.86 17.31 -15.66
N PHE A 10 -10.91 16.54 -14.58
CA PHE A 10 -11.83 16.82 -13.48
C PHE A 10 -11.11 16.75 -12.13
N ALA A 11 -11.25 17.83 -11.38
CA ALA A 11 -11.06 17.90 -9.94
C ALA A 11 -12.44 18.01 -9.29
N ALA A 12 -12.72 17.23 -8.24
CA ALA A 12 -13.44 17.65 -7.02
C ALA A 12 -13.90 16.45 -6.15
N ALA A 13 -14.12 16.80 -4.87
CA ALA A 13 -14.38 16.00 -3.69
C ALA A 13 -15.69 15.18 -3.65
N ALA A 14 -15.65 14.16 -2.78
CA ALA A 14 -16.72 13.57 -1.97
C ALA A 14 -18.12 13.40 -2.61
N ALA A 15 -18.30 12.26 -3.27
CA ALA A 15 -19.50 11.42 -3.28
C ALA A 15 -19.10 10.10 -3.96
N ALA A 16 -19.73 8.98 -3.60
CA ALA A 16 -19.55 7.70 -4.29
C ALA A 16 -20.07 7.79 -5.75
N ALA A 17 -19.32 8.45 -6.62
CA ALA A 17 -19.56 8.48 -8.04
C ALA A 17 -18.98 7.18 -8.62
N VAL A 18 -19.85 6.29 -9.06
CA VAL A 18 -19.48 5.26 -10.03
C VAL A 18 -19.21 6.00 -11.34
N SER A 19 -17.99 6.54 -11.50
CA SER A 19 -17.55 7.13 -12.74
C SER A 19 -17.10 6.00 -13.68
N SER A 20 -17.85 5.76 -14.75
CA SER A 20 -17.38 4.98 -15.89
C SER A 20 -16.26 5.76 -16.57
N LEU A 21 -15.02 5.60 -16.09
CA LEU A 21 -13.84 6.20 -16.70
C LEU A 21 -13.45 5.33 -17.90
N SER A 22 -13.84 5.77 -19.11
CA SER A 22 -13.20 5.33 -20.35
C SER A 22 -11.82 5.98 -20.39
N LEU A 23 -10.84 5.41 -19.69
CA LEU A 23 -9.46 5.88 -19.71
C LEU A 23 -8.82 5.52 -21.05
N ARG A 24 -8.09 6.46 -21.66
CA ARG A 24 -7.17 6.15 -22.76
C ARG A 24 -6.10 5.20 -22.21
N ALA A 25 -5.79 4.15 -22.95
CA ALA A 25 -4.68 3.25 -22.67
C ALA A 25 -3.38 4.06 -22.43
N GLY A 26 -2.79 3.92 -21.24
CA GLY A 26 -1.51 4.54 -20.88
C GLY A 26 -1.33 4.85 -19.40
N GLU A 27 -2.37 5.30 -18.68
CA GLU A 27 -2.22 5.74 -17.27
C GLU A 27 -3.50 5.45 -16.47
N LEU A 28 -3.68 4.19 -16.02
CA LEU A 28 -4.76 3.86 -15.09
C LEU A 28 -4.29 4.11 -13.65
N ALA A 29 -4.88 5.09 -12.98
CA ALA A 29 -4.74 5.33 -11.55
C ALA A 29 -6.11 5.28 -10.86
N VAL A 30 -6.25 4.46 -9.81
CA VAL A 30 -7.48 4.33 -9.01
C VAL A 30 -7.19 4.76 -7.57
N PRO A 31 -7.63 5.97 -7.14
CA PRO A 31 -7.45 6.45 -5.76
C PRO A 31 -8.08 5.53 -4.71
N ALA A 32 -7.57 5.55 -3.47
CA ALA A 32 -8.01 4.68 -2.36
C ALA A 32 -9.54 4.63 -2.14
N ASP A 33 -10.23 5.77 -2.29
CA ASP A 33 -11.67 5.89 -2.05
C ASP A 33 -12.51 5.84 -3.36
N ALA A 34 -11.89 5.43 -4.47
CA ALA A 34 -12.52 5.39 -5.78
C ALA A 34 -12.79 3.96 -6.25
N THR A 35 -13.81 3.82 -7.11
CA THR A 35 -14.03 2.62 -7.90
C THR A 35 -13.95 2.96 -9.39
N ALA A 36 -13.01 2.34 -10.11
CA ALA A 36 -12.95 2.39 -11.57
C ALA A 36 -13.63 1.14 -12.14
N VAL A 37 -14.42 1.30 -13.21
CA VAL A 37 -15.05 0.18 -13.93
C VAL A 37 -14.49 0.14 -15.34
N LEU A 38 -13.93 -1.01 -15.74
CA LEU A 38 -13.47 -1.27 -17.10
C LEU A 38 -14.31 -2.40 -17.72
N GLU A 39 -15.05 -2.07 -18.77
CA GLU A 39 -15.80 -3.03 -19.58
C GLU A 39 -14.92 -3.47 -20.76
N VAL A 40 -14.45 -4.70 -20.72
CA VAL A 40 -13.46 -5.23 -21.66
C VAL A 40 -14.11 -6.34 -22.49
N SER A 41 -14.25 -6.12 -23.81
CA SER A 41 -14.85 -7.09 -24.73
C SER A 41 -13.83 -7.90 -25.55
N GLY A 42 -12.61 -7.40 -25.67
CA GLY A 42 -11.48 -8.02 -26.39
C GLY A 42 -10.25 -8.14 -25.48
N GLU A 43 -9.04 -8.07 -26.01
CA GLU A 43 -7.84 -7.90 -25.17
C GLU A 43 -7.54 -6.41 -24.98
N GLU A 44 -7.32 -5.99 -23.74
CA GLU A 44 -6.88 -4.65 -23.38
C GLU A 44 -5.68 -4.74 -22.46
N ARG A 45 -4.62 -3.97 -22.74
CA ARG A 45 -3.35 -4.03 -22.01
C ARG A 45 -3.01 -2.66 -21.42
N ILE A 46 -2.74 -2.64 -20.12
CA ILE A 46 -2.37 -1.44 -19.37
C ILE A 46 -1.04 -1.68 -18.67
N VAL A 47 -0.10 -0.76 -18.87
CA VAL A 47 1.25 -0.82 -18.30
C VAL A 47 1.31 0.02 -17.04
N ALA A 48 1.89 -0.55 -15.98
CA ALA A 48 2.13 0.06 -14.68
C ALA A 48 0.91 0.81 -14.07
N PRO A 49 -0.30 0.22 -14.03
CA PRO A 49 -1.42 0.85 -13.34
C PRO A 49 -1.14 0.96 -11.83
N LEU A 50 -1.61 2.04 -11.20
CA LEU A 50 -1.64 2.21 -9.74
C LEU A 50 -3.08 2.04 -9.24
N ILE A 51 -3.30 1.07 -8.35
CA ILE A 51 -4.63 0.79 -7.81
C ILE A 51 -4.56 0.83 -6.28
N GLU A 52 -4.99 1.94 -5.71
CA GLU A 52 -5.19 2.07 -4.27
C GLU A 52 -6.65 1.76 -3.87
N GLY A 53 -7.61 2.06 -4.77
CA GLY A 53 -9.03 1.80 -4.56
C GLY A 53 -9.50 0.48 -5.17
N THR A 54 -10.67 0.49 -5.79
CA THR A 54 -11.27 -0.69 -6.41
C THR A 54 -11.27 -0.60 -7.94
N LEU A 55 -10.62 -1.54 -8.62
CA LEU A 55 -10.80 -1.76 -10.05
C LEU A 55 -11.84 -2.87 -10.26
N ARG A 56 -12.94 -2.57 -10.96
CA ARG A 56 -13.94 -3.56 -11.38
C ARG A 56 -13.77 -3.85 -12.86
N LYS A 57 -13.44 -5.10 -13.17
CA LYS A 57 -13.38 -5.60 -14.54
C LYS A 57 -14.68 -6.30 -14.91
N GLU A 58 -15.30 -5.86 -16.00
CA GLU A 58 -16.53 -6.37 -16.58
C GLU A 58 -16.31 -6.73 -18.05
N GLY A 59 -17.28 -7.40 -18.68
CA GLY A 59 -17.16 -7.89 -20.04
C GLY A 59 -16.34 -9.19 -20.18
N PRO A 60 -16.57 -9.95 -21.26
CA PRO A 60 -16.01 -11.28 -21.45
C PRO A 60 -14.53 -11.29 -21.85
N GLY A 61 -13.95 -10.13 -22.15
CA GLY A 61 -12.60 -10.00 -22.70
C GLY A 61 -11.48 -10.26 -21.70
N HIS A 62 -10.25 -9.93 -22.09
CA HIS A 62 -9.02 -10.16 -21.36
C HIS A 62 -8.36 -8.82 -20.99
N LEU A 63 -8.32 -8.50 -19.70
CA LEU A 63 -7.58 -7.33 -19.21
C LEU A 63 -6.18 -7.76 -18.78
N VAL A 64 -5.15 -7.20 -19.40
CA VAL A 64 -3.74 -7.48 -19.09
C VAL A 64 -3.15 -6.28 -18.37
N LEU A 65 -2.64 -6.49 -17.16
CA LEU A 65 -1.97 -5.47 -16.37
C LEU A 65 -0.50 -5.83 -16.19
N ASP A 66 0.37 -5.08 -16.87
CA ASP A 66 1.82 -5.23 -16.73
C ASP A 66 2.32 -4.44 -15.54
N GLU A 67 3.12 -5.07 -14.69
CA GLU A 67 3.79 -4.39 -13.56
C GLU A 67 2.85 -3.59 -12.68
N ALA A 68 1.63 -4.10 -12.57
CA ALA A 68 0.55 -3.57 -11.78
C ALA A 68 0.98 -3.37 -10.32
N ASP A 69 0.68 -2.21 -9.75
CA ASP A 69 1.00 -1.87 -8.37
C ASP A 69 -0.26 -1.56 -7.57
N PHE A 70 -0.63 -2.49 -6.68
CA PHE A 70 -1.86 -2.42 -5.90
C PHE A 70 -1.52 -2.50 -4.41
N PRO A 71 -0.83 -1.49 -3.86
CA PRO A 71 -0.28 -1.57 -2.51
C PRO A 71 -1.35 -1.89 -1.45
N ASP A 72 -2.55 -1.34 -1.60
CA ASP A 72 -3.72 -1.61 -0.76
C ASP A 72 -5.03 -1.79 -1.57
N GLY A 73 -4.97 -1.75 -2.90
CA GLY A 73 -6.16 -1.81 -3.76
C GLY A 73 -6.74 -3.20 -3.97
N VAL A 74 -7.93 -3.22 -4.57
CA VAL A 74 -8.70 -4.42 -4.88
C VAL A 74 -9.03 -4.49 -6.36
N ALA A 75 -8.73 -5.60 -7.02
CA ALA A 75 -9.28 -5.92 -8.34
C ALA A 75 -10.46 -6.89 -8.19
N ARG A 76 -11.63 -6.48 -8.70
CA ARG A 76 -12.88 -7.26 -8.72
C ARG A 76 -13.17 -7.71 -10.15
N ILE A 77 -13.04 -9.00 -10.41
CA ILE A 77 -13.31 -9.60 -11.70
C ILE A 77 -14.75 -10.12 -11.68
N ARG A 78 -15.61 -9.47 -12.45
CA ARG A 78 -17.04 -9.82 -12.56
C ARG A 78 -17.32 -10.71 -13.76
N GLU A 79 -16.58 -10.53 -14.85
CA GLU A 79 -16.69 -11.31 -16.09
C GLU A 79 -15.29 -11.50 -16.72
N GLY A 80 -15.12 -12.53 -17.56
CA GLY A 80 -13.90 -12.80 -18.34
C GLY A 80 -12.61 -13.01 -17.53
N THR A 81 -11.48 -12.61 -18.13
CA THR A 81 -10.12 -12.82 -17.57
C THR A 81 -9.42 -11.52 -17.16
N LEU A 82 -8.64 -11.57 -16.07
CA LEU A 82 -7.61 -10.60 -15.70
C LEU A 82 -6.24 -11.32 -15.70
N LEU A 83 -5.26 -10.81 -16.43
CA LEU A 83 -3.87 -11.29 -16.40
C LEU A 83 -2.96 -10.26 -15.74
N LEU A 84 -2.25 -10.69 -14.70
CA LEU A 84 -1.18 -9.94 -14.04
C LEU A 84 0.17 -10.42 -14.57
N VAL A 85 0.99 -9.49 -15.06
CA VAL A 85 2.29 -9.81 -15.65
C VAL A 85 3.43 -9.21 -14.81
N ALA A 86 4.36 -10.07 -14.40
CA ALA A 86 5.62 -9.72 -13.74
C ALA A 86 6.77 -10.49 -14.41
N THR A 87 7.19 -10.02 -15.58
CA THR A 87 8.25 -10.62 -16.39
C THR A 87 9.54 -9.81 -16.32
N ASN A 88 10.65 -10.37 -16.82
CA ASN A 88 11.96 -9.71 -16.94
C ASN A 88 11.97 -8.55 -17.97
N THR A 89 10.80 -8.05 -18.37
CA THR A 89 10.68 -7.00 -19.38
C THR A 89 10.12 -5.69 -18.82
N PRO A 90 10.66 -5.10 -17.73
CA PRO A 90 10.48 -3.67 -17.58
C PRO A 90 11.23 -2.98 -18.70
N SER A 91 10.55 -2.09 -19.42
CA SER A 91 11.21 -0.85 -19.81
C SER A 91 11.72 -0.25 -18.50
N ALA A 92 13.04 -0.26 -18.25
CA ALA A 92 13.63 0.40 -17.08
C ALA A 92 12.92 1.74 -16.87
N ALA A 93 12.32 1.94 -15.69
CA ALA A 93 11.49 3.11 -15.42
C ALA A 93 12.35 4.36 -15.66
N ALA A 94 12.13 5.00 -16.80
CA ALA A 94 12.92 6.13 -17.22
C ALA A 94 12.53 7.33 -16.35
N LEU A 95 13.52 8.17 -16.04
CA LEU A 95 13.24 9.48 -15.45
C LEU A 95 12.18 10.19 -16.31
N PRO A 96 11.03 10.57 -15.75
CA PRO A 96 10.02 11.26 -16.52
C PRO A 96 10.55 12.60 -17.03
N ALA A 97 10.37 12.87 -18.32
CA ALA A 97 10.97 14.03 -18.99
C ALA A 97 10.58 15.37 -18.37
N TRP A 98 9.44 15.43 -17.66
CA TRP A 98 8.92 16.62 -16.98
C TRP A 98 9.60 16.90 -15.63
N VAL A 99 10.24 15.91 -14.99
CA VAL A 99 10.86 16.06 -13.66
C VAL A 99 11.96 17.13 -13.66
N PRO A 100 12.94 17.14 -14.60
CA PRO A 100 13.96 18.19 -14.63
C PRO A 100 13.40 19.62 -14.73
N GLN A 101 12.22 19.80 -15.35
CA GLN A 101 11.63 21.12 -15.56
C GLN A 101 10.78 21.61 -14.37
N THR A 102 10.34 20.71 -13.50
CA THR A 102 9.32 21.01 -12.48
C THR A 102 9.81 20.80 -11.04
N ALA A 103 10.82 19.97 -10.83
CA ALA A 103 11.41 19.78 -9.51
C ALA A 103 11.96 21.11 -8.96
N ALA A 104 11.52 21.48 -7.75
CA ALA A 104 12.03 22.65 -7.05
C ALA A 104 13.44 22.40 -6.51
N LEU A 105 13.69 21.20 -6.01
CA LEU A 105 15.00 20.71 -5.57
C LEU A 105 15.15 19.25 -6.00
N TRP A 106 16.33 18.88 -6.51
CA TRP A 106 16.63 17.51 -6.88
C TRP A 106 18.09 17.16 -6.62
N PHE A 107 18.35 16.22 -5.72
CA PHE A 107 19.68 15.84 -5.26
C PHE A 107 19.89 14.32 -5.32
N ASP A 108 21.04 13.87 -5.81
CA ASP A 108 21.39 12.45 -6.01
C ASP A 108 22.79 12.19 -5.41
N ALA A 109 22.95 11.20 -4.53
CA ALA A 109 24.22 10.91 -3.86
C ALA A 109 25.30 10.38 -4.83
N ALA A 110 24.93 9.92 -6.02
CA ALA A 110 25.85 9.54 -7.09
C ALA A 110 26.28 10.72 -7.98
N THR A 111 25.65 11.90 -7.84
CA THR A 111 25.79 13.02 -8.77
C THR A 111 26.02 14.33 -8.03
N ASN A 112 26.95 15.16 -8.51
CA ASN A 112 27.18 16.53 -8.00
C ASN A 112 27.40 16.63 -6.47
N VAL A 113 28.13 15.68 -5.90
CA VAL A 113 28.58 15.69 -4.50
C VAL A 113 29.98 16.31 -4.41
N VAL A 114 30.14 17.34 -3.59
CA VAL A 114 31.41 18.05 -3.38
C VAL A 114 31.91 17.82 -1.96
N THR A 115 33.08 17.18 -1.84
CA THR A 115 33.72 16.93 -0.57
C THR A 115 34.49 18.15 -0.06
N GLY A 116 34.53 18.31 1.26
CA GLY A 116 35.23 19.39 1.96
C GLY A 116 36.52 18.93 2.63
N ALA A 117 36.84 19.56 3.75
CA ALA A 117 38.07 19.30 4.51
C ALA A 117 38.04 18.01 5.35
N GLU A 118 36.87 17.56 5.78
CA GLU A 118 36.70 16.25 6.44
C GLU A 118 36.83 15.14 5.40
N THR A 119 37.57 14.07 5.72
CA THR A 119 37.69 12.90 4.83
C THR A 119 36.31 12.33 4.50
N ASN A 120 35.97 12.30 3.20
CA ASN A 120 34.65 11.96 2.68
C ASN A 120 33.50 12.85 3.18
N GLY A 121 33.78 13.94 3.91
CA GLY A 121 32.77 14.87 4.37
C GLY A 121 32.24 15.71 3.22
N VAL A 122 30.92 15.75 3.06
CA VAL A 122 30.25 16.42 1.95
C VAL A 122 29.90 17.85 2.33
N ALA A 123 30.70 18.79 1.85
CA ALA A 123 30.51 20.21 2.11
C ALA A 123 29.38 20.82 1.27
N GLN A 124 29.16 20.29 0.07
CA GLN A 124 28.04 20.70 -0.78
C GLN A 124 27.45 19.50 -1.51
N TRP A 125 26.13 19.50 -1.64
CA TRP A 125 25.37 18.62 -2.50
C TRP A 125 24.55 19.50 -3.43
N LEU A 126 24.88 19.46 -4.72
CA LEU A 126 24.29 20.35 -5.70
C LEU A 126 23.12 19.67 -6.39
N ASP A 127 22.21 20.49 -6.92
CA ASP A 127 21.12 19.97 -7.72
C ASP A 127 21.67 19.15 -8.91
N VAL A 128 21.05 18.01 -9.24
CA VAL A 128 21.55 17.12 -10.31
C VAL A 128 21.55 17.78 -11.68
N ARG A 129 20.77 18.85 -11.86
CA ARG A 129 20.70 19.63 -13.11
C ARG A 129 21.91 20.53 -13.30
N GLU A 130 22.74 20.71 -12.27
CA GLU A 130 24.04 21.37 -12.43
C GLU A 130 24.94 20.57 -13.37
N THR A 131 25.49 21.24 -14.37
CA THR A 131 26.43 20.61 -15.32
C THR A 131 27.87 20.65 -14.84
N GLN A 132 28.15 21.40 -13.77
CA GLN A 132 29.47 21.55 -13.17
C GLN A 132 29.36 21.74 -11.66
N THR A 133 30.41 21.35 -10.93
CA THR A 133 30.43 21.47 -9.47
C THR A 133 31.08 22.75 -8.94
N ALA A 134 31.69 23.53 -9.83
CA ALA A 134 32.27 24.83 -9.52
C ALA A 134 31.29 25.97 -9.80
N ALA A 135 31.42 27.06 -9.06
CA ALA A 135 30.67 28.30 -9.31
C ALA A 135 30.97 28.87 -10.72
N PRO A 136 30.03 29.60 -11.35
CA PRO A 136 28.72 30.00 -10.83
C PRO A 136 27.68 28.86 -10.89
N TYR A 137 26.79 28.87 -9.91
CA TYR A 137 25.69 27.92 -9.78
C TYR A 137 24.42 28.47 -10.44
N LEU A 138 23.61 27.58 -10.98
CA LEU A 138 22.33 27.88 -11.62
C LEU A 138 21.14 27.46 -10.75
N PHE A 139 21.32 26.45 -9.91
CA PHE A 139 20.28 25.86 -9.09
C PHE A 139 20.59 26.00 -7.59
N PRO A 140 19.56 25.88 -6.73
CA PRO A 140 19.78 25.79 -5.30
C PRO A 140 20.66 24.62 -4.89
N ARG A 141 21.25 24.72 -3.71
CA ARG A 141 22.22 23.74 -3.19
C ARG A 141 21.96 23.43 -1.73
N ALA A 142 22.34 22.23 -1.30
CA ALA A 142 22.46 21.89 0.11
C ALA A 142 23.94 22.01 0.53
N VAL A 143 24.23 22.81 1.54
CA VAL A 143 25.62 23.15 1.91
C VAL A 143 25.84 23.08 3.42
N GLN A 144 27.10 22.93 3.80
CA GLN A 144 27.53 22.97 5.20
C GLN A 144 27.10 24.28 5.87
N HIS A 145 26.62 24.18 7.11
CA HIS A 145 26.33 25.33 7.95
C HIS A 145 27.52 25.64 8.88
N GLY A 146 28.25 26.71 8.59
CA GLY A 146 29.41 27.12 9.40
C GLY A 146 30.44 26.00 9.50
N SER A 147 30.79 25.61 10.72
CA SER A 147 31.68 24.49 11.01
C SER A 147 30.94 23.25 11.53
N ASP A 148 29.64 23.15 11.29
CA ASP A 148 28.86 22.01 11.73
C ASP A 148 29.33 20.73 11.02
N PRO A 149 29.25 19.56 11.68
CA PRO A 149 29.53 18.28 11.02
C PRO A 149 28.71 18.12 9.74
N VAL A 150 29.33 17.53 8.72
CA VAL A 150 28.70 17.29 7.40
C VAL A 150 28.35 15.81 7.22
N PRO A 151 27.42 15.40 6.36
CA PRO A 151 27.27 13.99 6.02
C PRO A 151 28.55 13.43 5.39
N LEU A 152 28.76 12.11 5.53
CA LEU A 152 29.87 11.40 4.89
C LEU A 152 29.39 10.73 3.60
N LEU A 153 30.18 10.81 2.53
CA LEU A 153 29.93 10.02 1.33
C LEU A 153 30.29 8.55 1.59
N GLY A 154 29.27 7.72 1.66
CA GLY A 154 29.37 6.27 1.73
C GLY A 154 29.78 5.66 0.39
N ALA A 155 30.49 4.54 0.44
CA ALA A 155 30.87 3.79 -0.75
C ALA A 155 29.66 3.12 -1.41
N ALA A 156 29.86 2.62 -2.64
CA ALA A 156 28.91 1.80 -3.38
C ALA A 156 28.35 0.65 -2.51
N ASP A 157 27.03 0.58 -2.40
CA ASP A 157 26.31 -0.44 -1.64
C ASP A 157 25.62 -1.43 -2.60
N PRO A 158 25.92 -2.74 -2.54
CA PRO A 158 25.26 -3.74 -3.39
C PRO A 158 23.73 -3.76 -3.25
N THR A 159 23.20 -3.36 -2.10
CA THR A 159 21.75 -3.26 -1.87
C THR A 159 21.12 -2.03 -2.52
N LEU A 160 21.95 -1.10 -3.00
CA LEU A 160 21.59 0.08 -3.78
C LEU A 160 22.05 -0.04 -5.25
N HIS A 161 22.12 -1.26 -5.79
CA HIS A 161 22.65 -1.53 -7.13
C HIS A 161 24.08 -1.02 -7.36
N GLY A 162 24.88 -0.97 -6.29
CA GLY A 162 26.26 -0.48 -6.33
C GLY A 162 26.38 1.06 -6.31
N GLN A 163 25.31 1.78 -5.98
CA GLN A 163 25.34 3.24 -5.88
C GLN A 163 25.79 3.72 -4.48
N PRO A 164 26.39 4.93 -4.38
CA PRO A 164 26.80 5.53 -3.11
C PRO A 164 25.61 6.17 -2.37
N TYR A 165 25.83 6.61 -1.13
CA TYR A 165 24.83 7.30 -0.30
C TYR A 165 25.50 8.36 0.59
N LEU A 166 24.73 9.30 1.13
CA LEU A 166 25.16 10.28 2.12
C LEU A 166 24.77 9.83 3.54
N ASP A 167 25.76 9.52 4.38
CA ASP A 167 25.55 9.12 5.76
C ASP A 167 25.52 10.34 6.69
N PHE A 168 24.32 10.70 7.17
CA PHE A 168 24.16 11.75 8.19
C PHE A 168 24.43 11.23 9.61
N GLY A 169 24.99 10.03 9.77
CA GLY A 169 25.24 9.39 11.06
C GLY A 169 23.96 9.05 11.81
N GLY A 170 24.09 8.64 13.08
CA GLY A 170 22.93 8.42 13.95
C GLY A 170 22.25 9.72 14.35
N PHE A 171 21.07 9.61 14.95
CA PHE A 171 20.40 10.77 15.55
C PHE A 171 21.29 11.40 16.63
N GLY A 172 21.42 12.73 16.60
CA GLY A 172 22.32 13.48 17.47
C GLY A 172 23.78 13.51 17.00
N SER A 173 24.07 13.12 15.75
CA SER A 173 25.42 13.19 15.18
C SER A 173 25.92 14.61 14.94
N GLY A 174 25.01 15.59 14.92
CA GLY A 174 25.31 16.95 14.49
C GLY A 174 25.43 17.12 12.98
N ARG A 175 25.26 16.06 12.17
CA ARG A 175 25.43 16.11 10.71
C ARG A 175 24.14 16.50 10.01
N TRP A 176 24.17 17.58 9.22
CA TRP A 176 23.02 18.11 8.49
C TRP A 176 23.48 19.05 7.35
N LEU A 177 22.57 19.47 6.47
CA LEU A 177 22.86 20.44 5.40
C LEU A 177 21.73 21.47 5.28
N LYS A 178 22.10 22.76 5.18
CA LYS A 178 21.15 23.86 4.92
C LYS A 178 20.94 24.07 3.43
N TRP A 179 19.78 24.58 3.04
CA TRP A 179 19.53 24.98 1.66
C TRP A 179 19.89 26.45 1.41
N VAL A 180 20.51 26.70 0.27
CA VAL A 180 20.86 28.04 -0.22
C VAL A 180 20.46 28.21 -1.67
N ASN A 181 20.14 29.45 -2.04
CA ASN A 181 19.99 29.88 -3.42
C ASN A 181 21.36 29.88 -4.14
N PRO A 182 21.38 30.01 -5.48
CA PRO A 182 22.64 30.13 -6.24
C PRO A 182 23.57 31.24 -5.72
N ASP A 183 23.02 32.31 -5.15
CA ASP A 183 23.73 33.46 -4.58
C ASP A 183 24.14 33.30 -3.10
N ASP A 184 24.12 32.08 -2.57
CA ASP A 184 24.42 31.71 -1.18
C ASP A 184 23.46 32.27 -0.11
N THR A 185 22.38 32.95 -0.49
CA THR A 185 21.33 33.35 0.45
C THR A 185 20.52 32.14 0.93
N ARG A 186 19.97 32.19 2.15
CA ARG A 186 19.13 31.10 2.70
C ARG A 186 17.96 30.83 1.75
N LEU A 187 17.78 29.57 1.37
CA LEU A 187 16.58 29.11 0.70
C LEU A 187 15.65 28.45 1.73
N ALA A 188 14.38 28.82 1.67
CA ALA A 188 13.30 28.08 2.27
C ALA A 188 12.15 27.93 1.28
N LEU A 189 11.70 26.69 1.09
CA LEU A 189 10.49 26.43 0.31
C LEU A 189 9.31 26.52 1.25
N ALA A 190 8.35 27.40 0.92
CA ALA A 190 7.14 27.61 1.73
C ALA A 190 5.89 26.94 1.15
N THR A 191 6.00 26.30 -0.01
CA THR A 191 4.90 25.73 -0.80
C THR A 191 5.18 24.29 -1.22
N ILE A 192 5.88 23.51 -0.39
CA ILE A 192 6.16 22.10 -0.69
C ILE A 192 4.84 21.34 -0.79
N ARG A 193 4.67 20.62 -1.90
CA ARG A 193 3.48 19.81 -2.19
C ARG A 193 3.77 18.32 -2.29
N HIS A 194 4.94 17.94 -2.82
CA HIS A 194 5.39 16.56 -2.85
C HIS A 194 6.87 16.45 -2.50
N VAL A 195 7.21 15.40 -1.77
CA VAL A 195 8.59 15.05 -1.41
C VAL A 195 8.77 13.56 -1.70
N PHE A 196 9.89 13.21 -2.32
CA PHE A 196 10.35 11.84 -2.50
C PHE A 196 11.79 11.73 -1.96
N ILE A 197 12.05 10.75 -1.10
CA ILE A 197 13.36 10.52 -0.51
C ILE A 197 13.62 9.01 -0.52
N VAL A 198 14.67 8.58 -1.21
CA VAL A 198 15.23 7.25 -1.00
C VAL A 198 16.23 7.34 0.14
N PHE A 199 15.95 6.68 1.26
CA PHE A 199 16.82 6.71 2.43
C PHE A 199 16.94 5.36 3.15
N GLY A 200 18.00 5.23 3.93
CA GLY A 200 18.26 4.09 4.80
C GLY A 200 18.19 4.44 6.29
N ARG A 201 17.61 3.54 7.09
CA ARG A 201 17.51 3.66 8.58
C ARG A 201 18.63 2.94 9.34
N GLN A 202 19.72 2.54 8.69
CA GLN A 202 20.75 1.68 9.31
C GLN A 202 21.42 2.31 10.54
N PRO A 203 21.85 3.59 10.53
CA PRO A 203 22.44 4.22 11.73
C PRO A 203 21.39 4.75 12.71
N GLY A 204 20.11 4.76 12.33
CA GLY A 204 19.00 5.31 13.09
C GLY A 204 17.94 5.93 12.18
N PHE A 205 16.88 6.46 12.79
CA PHE A 205 15.96 7.39 12.11
C PHE A 205 16.20 8.80 12.67
N GLY A 206 15.68 9.81 11.97
CA GLY A 206 15.84 11.21 12.32
C GLY A 206 14.94 12.07 11.45
N PHE A 207 15.04 13.39 11.64
CA PHE A 207 14.27 14.33 10.83
C PHE A 207 14.69 14.20 9.38
N LEU A 208 13.74 14.11 8.45
CA LEU A 208 14.07 14.05 7.03
C LEU A 208 14.24 15.48 6.46
N LEU A 209 13.28 16.33 6.79
CA LEU A 209 13.25 17.74 6.47
C LEU A 209 12.95 18.52 7.75
N GLY A 210 13.38 19.78 7.78
CA GLY A 210 13.01 20.69 8.86
C GLY A 210 13.23 22.14 8.48
N ASP A 211 13.24 23.01 9.48
CA ASP A 211 13.46 24.44 9.29
C ASP A 211 14.55 25.00 10.19
N TRP A 212 15.58 25.60 9.60
CA TRP A 212 16.58 26.35 10.33
C TRP A 212 16.34 27.84 10.06
N ASP A 213 15.98 28.60 11.10
CA ASP A 213 15.99 30.05 11.06
C ASP A 213 16.97 30.60 12.08
N TRP A 214 18.15 30.99 11.61
CA TRP A 214 19.21 31.50 12.47
C TRP A 214 18.91 32.87 13.08
N THR A 215 17.86 33.57 12.61
CA THR A 215 17.51 34.87 13.18
C THR A 215 16.95 34.76 14.60
N GLN A 216 16.59 33.55 15.05
CA GLN A 216 16.06 33.32 16.39
C GLN A 216 16.68 32.04 17.02
N ALA A 217 17.29 32.18 18.20
CA ALA A 217 17.90 31.07 18.92
C ALA A 217 16.86 30.30 19.77
N GLY A 218 17.03 28.97 19.89
CA GLY A 218 16.14 28.09 20.65
C GLY A 218 15.24 27.25 19.73
N ASN A 219 14.31 26.50 20.34
CA ASN A 219 13.27 25.64 19.73
C ASN A 219 12.27 26.48 18.88
N ILE A 220 12.80 27.16 17.87
CA ILE A 220 12.16 28.13 17.00
C ILE A 220 12.42 27.71 15.56
N GLY A 221 11.41 27.88 14.72
CA GLY A 221 11.36 27.38 13.36
C GLY A 221 10.06 26.63 13.14
N ARG A 222 9.73 26.41 11.87
CA ARG A 222 8.56 25.61 11.51
C ARG A 222 8.81 24.12 11.75
N LYS A 223 7.74 23.42 12.11
CA LYS A 223 7.76 22.00 12.48
C LYS A 223 7.00 21.16 11.47
N ASP A 224 6.86 21.64 10.24
CA ASP A 224 5.93 21.07 9.26
C ASP A 224 6.16 19.57 9.02
N PHE A 225 7.43 19.13 9.02
CA PHE A 225 7.84 17.72 8.87
C PHE A 225 8.39 17.10 10.17
N HIS A 226 7.89 17.53 11.33
CA HIS A 226 8.37 17.02 12.61
C HIS A 226 8.05 15.53 12.80
N ILE A 227 9.00 14.74 13.27
CA ILE A 227 8.82 13.29 13.51
C ILE A 227 8.39 13.01 14.95
N ALA A 228 7.76 11.87 15.22
CA ALA A 228 7.27 11.51 16.56
C ALA A 228 8.40 11.26 17.56
N SER A 229 9.03 12.30 18.11
CA SER A 229 10.08 12.19 19.13
C SER A 229 9.48 11.75 20.48
N ILE A 230 9.33 10.44 20.67
CA ILE A 230 8.95 9.85 21.95
C ILE A 230 10.24 9.57 22.74
N GLY A 231 10.73 10.58 23.45
CA GLY A 231 11.95 10.44 24.26
C GLY A 231 13.25 10.49 23.45
N LEU A 232 14.39 10.53 24.17
CA LEU A 232 15.74 10.87 23.69
C LEU A 232 16.34 9.93 22.62
N SER A 233 15.56 9.08 21.95
CA SER A 233 16.03 8.23 20.85
C SER A 233 15.09 8.34 19.65
N ALA A 234 15.47 9.16 18.66
CA ALA A 234 14.71 9.25 17.41
C ALA A 234 14.78 7.98 16.55
N ASN A 235 15.58 7.00 16.98
CA ASN A 235 15.73 5.72 16.31
C ASN A 235 14.39 5.02 16.11
N ASP A 236 13.41 5.19 16.98
CA ASP A 236 12.13 4.46 16.97
C ASP A 236 10.89 5.32 16.71
N CYS A 237 11.06 6.50 16.10
CA CYS A 237 9.96 7.40 15.81
C CYS A 237 9.06 6.90 14.67
N ALA A 238 7.76 7.21 14.80
CA ALA A 238 6.85 7.21 13.67
C ALA A 238 7.18 8.36 12.70
N TYR A 239 6.63 8.30 11.48
CA TYR A 239 6.86 9.33 10.47
C TYR A 239 6.50 10.73 10.99
N TRP A 240 5.34 10.91 11.63
CA TRP A 240 4.86 12.23 12.07
C TRP A 240 4.52 12.29 13.55
N GLU A 241 4.78 13.45 14.17
CA GLU A 241 4.34 13.75 15.53
C GLU A 241 2.95 14.40 15.50
N LYS A 242 2.01 13.80 16.22
CA LYS A 242 0.59 14.17 16.18
C LYS A 242 0.30 15.65 16.51
N TYR A 243 1.13 16.30 17.33
CA TYR A 243 0.84 17.64 17.85
C TYR A 243 1.72 18.76 17.27
N ASN A 244 2.84 18.42 16.64
CA ASN A 244 3.84 19.39 16.16
C ASN A 244 3.98 19.41 14.64
N THR A 245 3.74 18.29 13.95
CA THR A 245 3.75 18.24 12.48
C THR A 245 2.67 19.18 11.94
N ALA A 246 2.88 19.84 10.80
CA ALA A 246 1.84 20.70 10.24
C ALA A 246 0.64 19.86 9.78
N ASP A 247 -0.57 20.38 9.96
CA ASP A 247 -1.82 19.73 9.51
C ASP A 247 -1.77 19.35 8.02
N THR A 248 -1.11 20.17 7.20
CA THR A 248 -0.95 19.93 5.75
C THR A 248 -0.15 18.66 5.43
N VAL A 249 0.77 18.27 6.31
CA VAL A 249 1.57 17.06 6.22
C VAL A 249 0.88 15.90 6.94
N GLN A 250 0.32 16.14 8.13
CA GLN A 250 -0.36 15.10 8.93
C GLN A 250 -1.57 14.49 8.21
N PHE A 251 -2.39 15.34 7.58
CA PHE A 251 -3.57 14.91 6.82
C PHE A 251 -3.25 14.67 5.34
N GLY A 252 -1.98 14.81 4.96
CA GLY A 252 -1.47 14.41 3.65
C GLY A 252 -1.45 12.90 3.46
N GLN A 253 -0.95 12.46 2.31
CA GLN A 253 -0.76 11.05 2.01
C GLN A 253 0.72 10.73 2.13
N THR A 254 1.07 9.86 3.08
CA THR A 254 2.43 9.35 3.28
C THR A 254 2.54 7.97 2.67
N TYR A 255 3.66 7.72 1.99
CA TYR A 255 3.94 6.48 1.28
C TYR A 255 5.30 5.92 1.65
N ARG A 256 5.37 4.59 1.76
CA ARG A 256 6.59 3.80 1.96
C ARG A 256 6.66 2.75 0.86
N ASN A 257 7.69 2.79 0.03
CA ASN A 257 7.88 1.87 -1.11
C ASN A 257 6.62 1.77 -2.00
N GLY A 258 6.01 2.91 -2.31
CA GLY A 258 4.75 2.99 -3.08
C GLY A 258 3.48 2.67 -2.30
N ARG A 259 3.58 2.13 -1.07
CA ARG A 259 2.43 1.77 -0.24
C ARG A 259 2.00 2.88 0.72
N ARG A 260 0.69 3.12 0.81
CA ARG A 260 0.13 4.11 1.73
C ARG A 260 0.39 3.70 3.17
N VAL A 261 0.91 4.65 3.95
CA VAL A 261 1.02 4.56 5.40
C VAL A 261 -0.29 5.08 5.97
N TRP A 262 -1.07 4.19 6.60
CA TRP A 262 -2.44 4.50 7.05
C TRP A 262 -2.45 5.22 8.39
N ASP A 263 -1.50 4.90 9.27
CA ASP A 263 -1.34 5.53 10.56
C ASP A 263 0.10 6.09 10.68
N PRO A 264 0.43 7.21 10.02
CA PRO A 264 1.80 7.74 10.00
C PRO A 264 2.26 8.31 11.36
N TRP A 265 1.36 8.44 12.35
CA TRP A 265 1.72 8.81 13.73
C TRP A 265 2.09 7.60 14.60
N ARG A 266 1.83 6.36 14.16
CA ARG A 266 2.30 5.13 14.82
C ARG A 266 3.24 4.30 13.98
N GLU A 267 3.11 4.35 12.66
CA GLU A 267 3.92 3.59 11.74
C GLU A 267 5.33 4.18 11.62
N ARG A 268 6.32 3.30 11.74
CA ARG A 268 7.74 3.63 11.69
C ARG A 268 8.31 3.28 10.31
N PRO A 269 9.38 3.96 9.89
CA PRO A 269 10.15 3.50 8.74
C PRO A 269 10.72 2.10 8.95
N GLU A 270 10.80 1.32 7.88
CA GLU A 270 11.39 -0.02 7.92
C GLU A 270 12.91 0.05 8.14
N ALA A 271 13.48 -1.06 8.61
CA ALA A 271 14.93 -1.20 8.64
C ALA A 271 15.48 -1.37 7.21
N GLY A 272 16.65 -0.80 6.92
CA GLY A 272 17.25 -0.83 5.58
C GLY A 272 16.86 0.37 4.72
N TYR A 273 17.11 0.26 3.41
CA TYR A 273 16.78 1.29 2.41
C TYR A 273 15.33 1.18 1.95
N GLN A 274 14.68 2.33 1.80
CA GLN A 274 13.30 2.47 1.38
C GLN A 274 13.06 3.79 0.65
N LEU A 275 12.04 3.83 -0.20
CA LEU A 275 11.48 5.05 -0.74
C LEU A 275 10.42 5.57 0.24
N PHE A 276 10.56 6.83 0.66
CA PHE A 276 9.52 7.60 1.33
C PHE A 276 8.98 8.64 0.37
N ALA A 277 7.66 8.81 0.37
CA ALA A 277 7.04 9.95 -0.28
C ALA A 277 5.93 10.56 0.57
N VAL A 278 5.70 11.86 0.41
CA VAL A 278 4.54 12.53 1.01
C VAL A 278 3.93 13.52 0.03
N ALA A 279 2.60 13.48 -0.07
CA ALA A 279 1.77 14.46 -0.77
C ALA A 279 1.00 15.28 0.27
N THR A 280 1.18 16.60 0.29
CA THR A 280 0.56 17.47 1.29
C THR A 280 -0.80 18.00 0.83
N THR A 281 -1.72 18.20 1.77
CA THR A 281 -3.05 18.77 1.47
C THR A 281 -2.98 20.28 1.18
N GLY A 282 -1.92 20.94 1.61
CA GLY A 282 -1.65 22.35 1.38
C GLY A 282 -0.16 22.65 1.46
N ASP A 283 0.18 23.93 1.53
CA ASP A 283 1.57 24.37 1.57
C ASP A 283 2.29 23.87 2.83
N ALA A 284 3.47 23.28 2.64
CA ALA A 284 4.37 22.88 3.70
C ALA A 284 5.74 23.56 3.53
N TYR A 285 6.44 23.72 4.66
CA TYR A 285 7.67 24.49 4.73
C TYR A 285 8.88 23.62 5.11
N ALA A 286 10.00 23.80 4.42
CA ALA A 286 11.30 23.29 4.83
C ALA A 286 12.46 24.15 4.29
N SER A 287 13.62 24.06 4.93
CA SER A 287 14.83 24.80 4.56
C SER A 287 16.15 24.01 4.74
N ASN A 288 16.09 22.74 5.15
CA ASN A 288 17.26 21.90 5.38
C ASN A 288 16.93 20.39 5.35
N PHE A 289 18.00 19.60 5.25
CA PHE A 289 17.99 18.16 5.44
C PHE A 289 18.50 17.76 6.83
N CYS A 290 17.91 16.72 7.40
CA CYS A 290 18.47 16.01 8.57
C CYS A 290 18.64 16.86 9.84
N ASN A 291 17.76 17.85 10.04
CA ASN A 291 17.71 18.68 11.23
C ASN A 291 16.26 19.09 11.54
N ASP A 292 15.89 19.15 12.82
CA ASP A 292 14.54 19.48 13.31
C ASP A 292 14.19 20.97 13.11
N HIS A 293 14.51 21.80 14.10
CA HIS A 293 14.41 23.25 14.03
C HIS A 293 15.38 23.96 14.98
N ASN A 294 16.50 24.45 14.45
CA ASN A 294 17.63 25.11 15.15
C ASN A 294 17.99 24.50 16.53
N PHE A 295 17.87 23.17 16.68
CA PHE A 295 17.92 22.47 17.96
C PHE A 295 19.29 21.81 18.15
N LYS A 296 20.30 22.64 18.45
CA LYS A 296 21.69 22.25 18.68
C LYS A 296 22.08 22.32 20.16
N ALA A 297 22.74 21.29 20.66
CA ALA A 297 23.27 21.20 22.02
C ALA A 297 24.18 22.41 22.32
N GLY A 298 23.96 23.02 23.49
CA GLY A 298 24.65 24.24 23.90
C GLY A 298 23.88 25.54 23.59
N GLN A 299 22.76 25.48 22.87
CA GLN A 299 21.80 26.58 22.80
C GLN A 299 20.93 26.62 24.08
N PRO A 300 20.42 27.80 24.52
CA PRO A 300 19.55 27.90 25.68
C PRO A 300 18.32 26.97 25.58
N GLY A 301 18.14 26.10 26.57
CA GLY A 301 17.01 25.17 26.62
C GLY A 301 17.16 23.89 25.77
N VAL A 302 18.35 23.66 25.18
CA VAL A 302 18.62 22.50 24.30
C VAL A 302 19.70 21.60 24.91
N SER A 303 19.33 20.37 25.26
CA SER A 303 20.22 19.38 25.90
C SER A 303 20.81 18.33 24.96
N VAL A 304 20.29 18.21 23.74
CA VAL A 304 20.70 17.22 22.74
C VAL A 304 20.66 17.82 21.34
N ASP A 305 21.57 17.38 20.47
CA ASP A 305 21.48 17.64 19.04
C ASP A 305 20.31 16.84 18.44
N ARG A 306 19.50 17.50 17.62
CA ARG A 306 18.43 16.85 16.83
C ARG A 306 18.76 16.81 15.34
N GLN A 307 20.05 16.64 15.03
CA GLN A 307 20.58 16.50 13.68
C GLN A 307 21.03 15.07 13.42
N GLY A 308 21.01 14.66 12.15
CA GLY A 308 21.42 13.33 11.71
C GLY A 308 20.31 12.28 11.75
N GLY A 309 20.68 11.03 11.47
CA GLY A 309 19.78 9.87 11.53
C GLY A 309 19.84 9.00 10.27
N PRO A 310 19.36 9.48 9.11
CA PRO A 310 19.21 8.66 7.91
C PRO A 310 20.45 8.67 7.01
N ARG A 311 20.52 7.66 6.12
CA ARG A 311 21.40 7.66 4.94
C ARG A 311 20.60 8.09 3.71
N TYR A 312 21.00 9.15 3.00
CA TYR A 312 20.26 9.62 1.82
C TYR A 312 20.86 9.09 0.53
N CYS A 313 19.99 8.66 -0.38
CA CYS A 313 20.39 8.21 -1.72
C CYS A 313 19.97 9.27 -2.75
N GLU A 314 18.68 9.59 -2.84
CA GLU A 314 18.17 10.62 -3.75
C GLU A 314 16.95 11.32 -3.16
N VAL A 315 16.82 12.60 -3.43
CA VAL A 315 15.75 13.48 -2.96
C VAL A 315 15.18 14.29 -4.12
N VAL A 316 13.86 14.29 -4.28
CA VAL A 316 13.14 15.14 -5.24
C VAL A 316 12.00 15.86 -4.51
N ILE A 317 11.93 17.18 -4.64
CA ILE A 317 10.91 18.02 -4.00
C ILE A 317 10.18 18.85 -5.05
N PHE A 318 8.85 18.87 -4.98
CA PHE A 318 7.97 19.64 -5.85
C PHE A 318 7.15 20.64 -5.05
N THR A 319 6.94 21.83 -5.63
CA THR A 319 6.05 22.88 -5.11
C THR A 319 4.72 22.96 -5.86
N ASN A 320 4.59 22.26 -6.98
CA ASN A 320 3.34 22.00 -7.67
C ASN A 320 2.71 20.69 -7.19
N VAL A 321 1.39 20.57 -7.30
CA VAL A 321 0.67 19.31 -7.05
C VAL A 321 0.90 18.36 -8.23
N LEU A 322 1.32 17.13 -7.92
CA LEU A 322 1.47 16.05 -8.87
C LEU A 322 0.21 15.18 -8.87
N THR A 323 -0.20 14.74 -10.05
CA THR A 323 -1.21 13.69 -10.23
C THR A 323 -0.73 12.35 -9.68
N MET A 324 -1.63 11.41 -9.43
CA MET A 324 -1.25 10.06 -8.99
C MET A 324 -0.32 9.35 -9.98
N ALA A 325 -0.55 9.53 -11.29
CA ALA A 325 0.31 8.96 -12.34
C ALA A 325 1.73 9.55 -12.29
N GLU A 326 1.85 10.88 -12.12
CA GLU A 326 3.15 11.54 -11.96
C GLU A 326 3.87 11.10 -10.68
N GLN A 327 3.15 10.99 -9.55
CA GLN A 327 3.73 10.49 -8.29
C GLN A 327 4.23 9.05 -8.43
N LYS A 328 3.46 8.20 -9.12
CA LYS A 328 3.86 6.82 -9.41
C LYS A 328 5.09 6.79 -10.30
N ALA A 329 5.13 7.59 -11.37
CA ALA A 329 6.26 7.62 -12.30
C ALA A 329 7.58 8.03 -11.61
N VAL A 330 7.53 9.00 -10.69
CA VAL A 330 8.70 9.36 -9.87
C VAL A 330 9.08 8.22 -8.93
N SER A 331 8.09 7.58 -8.28
CA SER A 331 8.33 6.46 -7.37
C SER A 331 8.92 5.24 -8.07
N ASP A 332 8.44 4.92 -9.27
CA ASP A 332 8.94 3.82 -10.10
C ASP A 332 10.39 4.11 -10.54
N TYR A 333 10.68 5.33 -11.02
CA TYR A 333 12.04 5.75 -11.37
C TYR A 333 13.01 5.59 -10.19
N LEU A 334 12.65 6.13 -9.02
CA LEU A 334 13.51 6.08 -7.84
C LEU A 334 13.67 4.66 -7.31
N THR A 335 12.61 3.86 -7.33
CA THR A 335 12.66 2.46 -6.92
C THR A 335 13.57 1.68 -7.87
N GLU A 336 13.39 1.80 -9.17
CA GLU A 336 14.22 1.08 -10.16
C GLU A 336 15.69 1.47 -10.06
N LYS A 337 15.98 2.77 -9.91
CA LYS A 337 17.35 3.27 -9.79
C LYS A 337 18.04 2.70 -8.54
N TRP A 338 17.37 2.73 -7.39
CA TRP A 338 18.03 2.54 -6.09
C TRP A 338 17.70 1.26 -5.35
N LEU A 339 16.56 0.62 -5.64
CA LEU A 339 15.99 -0.44 -4.82
C LEU A 339 15.62 -1.64 -5.68
N THR A 340 15.55 -2.81 -5.06
CA THR A 340 14.99 -3.99 -5.74
C THR A 340 13.47 -4.00 -5.58
N ARG A 341 12.73 -3.82 -6.68
CA ARG A 341 11.26 -3.90 -6.70
C ARG A 341 10.81 -5.34 -6.47
N ALA A 342 9.77 -5.52 -5.67
CA ALA A 342 8.99 -6.75 -5.64
C ALA A 342 7.59 -6.43 -6.18
N PRO A 343 7.25 -6.85 -7.41
CA PRO A 343 5.92 -6.64 -7.97
C PRO A 343 4.86 -7.19 -7.02
N ALA A 344 3.92 -6.34 -6.62
CA ALA A 344 2.85 -6.69 -5.70
C ALA A 344 1.50 -6.25 -6.27
N ALA A 345 0.68 -7.24 -6.56
CA ALA A 345 -0.75 -7.06 -6.68
C ALA A 345 -1.39 -7.14 -5.29
N GLY A 346 -2.53 -6.47 -5.18
CA GLY A 346 -3.26 -6.24 -3.96
C GLY A 346 -4.20 -7.41 -3.73
N ARG A 347 -5.42 -7.10 -3.33
CA ARG A 347 -6.44 -8.12 -3.13
C ARG A 347 -7.18 -8.40 -4.44
N LEU A 348 -7.46 -9.67 -4.70
CA LEU A 348 -8.22 -10.12 -5.86
C LEU A 348 -9.56 -10.72 -5.41
N GLU A 349 -10.64 -10.30 -6.06
CA GLU A 349 -11.97 -10.88 -5.88
C GLU A 349 -12.47 -11.40 -7.24
N SER A 350 -12.50 -12.72 -7.40
CA SER A 350 -12.82 -13.39 -8.68
C SER A 350 -14.17 -14.09 -8.57
N LEU A 351 -15.18 -13.68 -9.34
CA LEU A 351 -16.49 -14.30 -9.34
C LEU A 351 -16.50 -15.69 -10.00
N SER A 352 -17.57 -16.45 -9.76
CA SER A 352 -17.79 -17.72 -10.47
C SER A 352 -17.79 -17.49 -11.98
N GLY A 353 -17.10 -18.36 -12.73
CA GLY A 353 -16.97 -18.25 -14.18
C GLY A 353 -15.93 -17.24 -14.68
N THR A 354 -15.22 -16.55 -13.80
CA THR A 354 -14.10 -15.65 -14.18
C THR A 354 -12.74 -16.29 -13.96
N GLN A 355 -11.71 -15.70 -14.55
CA GLN A 355 -10.33 -16.18 -14.43
C GLN A 355 -9.37 -15.04 -14.04
N VAL A 356 -8.46 -15.35 -13.13
CA VAL A 356 -7.30 -14.54 -12.82
C VAL A 356 -6.07 -15.34 -13.24
N GLU A 357 -5.29 -14.78 -14.14
CA GLU A 357 -4.02 -15.34 -14.59
C GLU A 357 -2.86 -14.54 -13.98
N VAL A 358 -1.79 -15.25 -13.65
CA VAL A 358 -0.53 -14.69 -13.18
C VAL A 358 0.59 -15.26 -14.03
N LEU A 359 1.28 -14.38 -14.74
CA LEU A 359 2.50 -14.70 -15.48
C LEU A 359 3.71 -14.12 -14.73
N SER A 360 4.61 -14.98 -14.26
CA SER A 360 5.90 -14.53 -13.70
C SER A 360 7.08 -15.34 -14.22
N ASP A 361 8.18 -14.66 -14.55
CA ASP A 361 9.39 -15.29 -15.07
C ASP A 361 10.33 -15.82 -13.97
N ALA A 362 11.30 -16.64 -14.36
CA ALA A 362 12.38 -17.07 -13.49
C ALA A 362 13.01 -15.89 -12.73
N GLY A 363 13.26 -16.10 -11.44
CA GLY A 363 13.78 -15.07 -10.53
C GLY A 363 12.74 -14.07 -10.01
N HIS A 364 11.51 -14.06 -10.55
CA HIS A 364 10.46 -13.13 -10.15
C HIS A 364 9.45 -13.78 -9.20
N THR A 365 9.00 -13.00 -8.23
CA THR A 365 7.87 -13.35 -7.36
C THR A 365 6.81 -12.27 -7.47
N LEU A 366 5.67 -12.59 -8.06
CA LEU A 366 4.49 -11.73 -7.97
C LEU A 366 3.83 -11.99 -6.61
N ARG A 367 3.65 -10.94 -5.81
CA ARG A 367 2.92 -11.03 -4.54
C ARG A 367 1.46 -10.66 -4.75
N VAL A 368 0.52 -11.42 -4.20
CA VAL A 368 -0.90 -11.04 -4.07
C VAL A 368 -1.27 -11.04 -2.60
N THR A 369 -1.87 -9.94 -2.12
CA THR A 369 -2.15 -9.75 -0.67
C THR A 369 -3.42 -10.45 -0.17
N GLY A 370 -4.12 -11.14 -1.09
CA GLY A 370 -5.25 -12.00 -0.80
C GLY A 370 -6.05 -12.31 -2.05
N VAL A 371 -6.63 -13.52 -2.12
CA VAL A 371 -7.55 -13.93 -3.19
C VAL A 371 -8.85 -14.41 -2.56
N THR A 372 -9.99 -13.98 -3.11
CA THR A 372 -11.33 -14.40 -2.65
C THR A 372 -12.27 -14.65 -3.83
N GLY A 373 -13.37 -15.36 -3.57
CA GLY A 373 -14.39 -15.66 -4.57
C GLY A 373 -14.30 -17.08 -5.13
N GLU A 374 -14.86 -17.32 -6.30
CA GLU A 374 -15.12 -18.66 -6.87
C GLU A 374 -14.49 -18.89 -8.25
N GLY A 375 -13.88 -17.86 -8.84
CA GLY A 375 -13.25 -17.96 -10.16
C GLY A 375 -11.96 -18.77 -10.16
N MET A 376 -11.40 -18.99 -11.35
CA MET A 376 -10.18 -19.76 -11.54
C MET A 376 -8.94 -18.89 -11.30
N LEU A 377 -7.97 -19.37 -10.52
CA LEU A 377 -6.64 -18.78 -10.42
C LEU A 377 -5.66 -19.62 -11.26
N VAL A 378 -4.96 -19.01 -12.21
CA VAL A 378 -4.01 -19.70 -13.08
C VAL A 378 -2.63 -19.08 -12.92
N LYS A 379 -1.62 -19.92 -12.68
CA LYS A 379 -0.23 -19.51 -12.57
C LYS A 379 0.60 -20.10 -13.71
N SER A 380 1.21 -19.24 -14.52
CA SER A 380 2.10 -19.58 -15.64
C SER A 380 3.45 -18.86 -15.52
N GLY A 381 4.42 -19.25 -16.35
CA GLY A 381 5.81 -18.81 -16.28
C GLY A 381 6.61 -19.47 -15.15
N SER A 382 7.92 -19.57 -15.34
CA SER A 382 8.84 -20.29 -14.43
C SER A 382 9.03 -19.64 -13.05
N GLY A 383 8.52 -18.44 -12.85
CA GLY A 383 8.59 -17.69 -11.59
C GLY A 383 7.62 -18.15 -10.51
N THR A 384 7.54 -17.36 -9.45
CA THR A 384 6.74 -17.65 -8.25
C THR A 384 5.53 -16.73 -8.16
N LEU A 385 4.39 -17.27 -7.70
CA LEU A 385 3.28 -16.52 -7.14
C LEU A 385 3.28 -16.69 -5.62
N LEU A 386 3.44 -15.59 -4.88
CA LEU A 386 3.31 -15.57 -3.43
C LEU A 386 1.95 -15.01 -3.05
N HIS A 387 1.08 -15.88 -2.55
CA HIS A 387 -0.21 -15.54 -1.99
C HIS A 387 -0.08 -15.32 -0.47
N LEU A 388 -0.24 -14.06 -0.06
CA LEU A 388 -0.29 -13.71 1.35
C LEU A 388 -1.75 -13.83 1.81
N ALA A 389 -2.12 -15.00 2.33
CA ALA A 389 -3.47 -15.22 2.81
C ALA A 389 -3.72 -14.42 4.10
N ARG A 390 -4.83 -13.69 4.14
CA ARG A 390 -5.41 -13.11 5.35
C ARG A 390 -6.36 -14.10 6.00
N ASP A 391 -6.59 -13.96 7.30
CA ASP A 391 -7.54 -14.82 8.05
C ASP A 391 -8.97 -14.80 7.47
N THR A 392 -9.29 -13.78 6.67
CA THR A 392 -10.58 -13.59 5.99
C THR A 392 -10.62 -14.05 4.54
N ASP A 393 -9.51 -14.53 3.97
CA ASP A 393 -9.46 -14.88 2.54
C ASP A 393 -10.22 -16.19 2.28
N LEU A 394 -11.39 -16.06 1.66
CA LEU A 394 -12.29 -17.14 1.28
C LEU A 394 -12.22 -17.40 -0.22
N PHE A 395 -11.07 -17.81 -0.73
CA PHE A 395 -10.99 -18.35 -2.08
C PHE A 395 -11.62 -19.76 -2.10
N ARG A 396 -12.60 -19.93 -2.99
CA ARG A 396 -13.42 -21.13 -3.17
C ARG A 396 -13.33 -21.69 -4.59
N GLY A 397 -12.66 -20.98 -5.49
CA GLY A 397 -12.37 -21.47 -6.82
C GLY A 397 -11.15 -22.38 -6.85
N ALA A 398 -10.90 -22.98 -8.00
CA ALA A 398 -9.76 -23.84 -8.22
C ALA A 398 -8.50 -23.04 -8.59
N THR A 399 -7.33 -23.61 -8.27
CA THR A 399 -6.04 -23.11 -8.75
C THR A 399 -5.50 -24.04 -9.82
N ARG A 400 -5.02 -23.53 -10.96
CA ARG A 400 -4.24 -24.29 -11.94
C ARG A 400 -2.82 -23.75 -11.96
N LEU A 401 -1.87 -24.67 -11.87
CA LEU A 401 -0.45 -24.38 -11.98
C LEU A 401 0.04 -24.89 -13.33
N ASP A 402 0.18 -24.00 -14.29
CA ASP A 402 0.72 -24.32 -15.62
C ASP A 402 2.26 -24.32 -15.60
N GLU A 403 2.89 -23.46 -14.79
CA GLU A 403 4.35 -23.43 -14.65
C GLU A 403 4.80 -22.72 -13.35
N GLY A 404 5.99 -23.07 -12.88
CA GLY A 404 6.65 -22.39 -11.77
C GLY A 404 6.14 -22.86 -10.41
N SER A 405 5.99 -21.92 -9.47
CA SER A 405 5.58 -22.24 -8.10
C SER A 405 4.52 -21.29 -7.54
N VAL A 406 3.74 -21.82 -6.60
CA VAL A 406 2.81 -21.08 -5.76
C VAL A 406 3.22 -21.27 -4.31
N ILE A 407 3.34 -20.17 -3.59
CA ILE A 407 3.59 -20.14 -2.14
C ILE A 407 2.38 -19.48 -1.49
N SER A 408 1.84 -20.08 -0.44
CA SER A 408 0.77 -19.54 0.40
C SER A 408 1.26 -19.40 1.83
N THR A 409 1.08 -18.22 2.44
CA THR A 409 1.46 -17.99 3.84
C THR A 409 0.44 -18.52 4.84
N SER A 410 -0.83 -18.71 4.43
CA SER A 410 -1.67 -19.67 5.15
C SER A 410 -1.12 -21.05 4.80
N HIS A 411 -0.94 -21.91 5.81
CA HIS A 411 -0.46 -23.29 5.66
C HIS A 411 -1.40 -24.20 4.84
N ARG A 412 -2.30 -23.59 4.07
CA ARG A 412 -3.57 -24.11 3.60
C ARG A 412 -3.81 -23.59 2.18
N LEU A 413 -3.09 -24.18 1.21
CA LEU A 413 -3.65 -24.37 -0.14
C LEU A 413 -4.76 -25.45 -0.03
N ASP A 414 -5.75 -25.18 0.83
CA ASP A 414 -6.71 -26.16 1.33
C ASP A 414 -7.80 -26.52 0.32
N ARG A 415 -7.83 -25.80 -0.80
CA ARG A 415 -8.86 -25.91 -1.83
C ARG A 415 -8.13 -26.11 -3.16
N GLY A 416 -8.26 -27.32 -3.66
CA GLY A 416 -7.21 -28.04 -4.38
C GLY A 416 -6.80 -27.46 -5.72
N LEU A 417 -5.74 -28.05 -6.26
CA LEU A 417 -5.29 -27.77 -7.61
C LEU A 417 -6.16 -28.50 -8.63
N ALA A 418 -6.51 -27.79 -9.70
CA ALA A 418 -7.04 -28.36 -10.92
C ALA A 418 -5.87 -28.79 -11.82
N VAL A 419 -5.77 -30.09 -12.06
CA VAL A 419 -4.78 -30.68 -12.96
C VAL A 419 -5.47 -31.00 -14.28
N VAL A 420 -5.09 -30.30 -15.34
CA VAL A 420 -5.76 -30.43 -16.65
C VAL A 420 -5.10 -31.47 -17.58
N GLU A 421 -3.82 -31.75 -17.39
CA GLU A 421 -3.01 -32.65 -18.23
C GLU A 421 -2.01 -33.47 -17.39
N GLY A 422 -1.46 -34.55 -17.96
CA GLY A 422 -0.32 -35.25 -17.37
C GLY A 422 1.01 -34.60 -17.75
N GLY A 423 2.13 -35.32 -17.66
CA GLY A 423 3.45 -34.79 -18.00
C GLY A 423 3.99 -33.81 -16.98
N GLN A 424 3.59 -33.94 -15.71
CA GLN A 424 4.04 -33.04 -14.65
C GLN A 424 4.36 -33.72 -13.33
N GLU A 425 5.39 -33.22 -12.67
CA GLU A 425 5.68 -33.46 -11.27
C GLU A 425 5.26 -32.25 -10.44
N LEU A 426 4.47 -32.48 -9.39
CA LEU A 426 4.00 -31.52 -8.42
C LEU A 426 4.69 -31.79 -7.08
N PHE A 427 5.73 -31.02 -6.78
CA PHE A 427 6.40 -31.03 -5.49
C PHE A 427 5.57 -30.21 -4.50
N ALA A 428 5.12 -30.83 -3.40
CA ALA A 428 4.41 -30.13 -2.34
C ALA A 428 5.18 -30.16 -1.02
N ALA A 429 5.28 -28.99 -0.40
CA ALA A 429 5.75 -28.77 0.96
C ALA A 429 4.74 -27.89 1.70
N THR A 430 4.93 -27.67 3.00
CA THR A 430 4.05 -26.80 3.78
C THR A 430 3.95 -25.41 3.15
N GLY A 431 2.76 -25.05 2.68
CA GLY A 431 2.50 -23.75 2.04
C GLY A 431 3.09 -23.58 0.64
N THR A 432 3.67 -24.61 0.01
CA THR A 432 4.32 -24.48 -1.30
C THR A 432 3.94 -25.62 -2.23
N VAL A 433 3.61 -25.28 -3.48
CA VAL A 433 3.53 -26.23 -4.58
C VAL A 433 4.36 -25.73 -5.76
N GLN A 434 5.21 -26.60 -6.30
CA GLN A 434 6.03 -26.33 -7.47
C GLN A 434 5.75 -27.37 -8.55
N ARG A 435 5.63 -26.91 -9.80
CA ARG A 435 5.51 -27.77 -10.97
C ARG A 435 6.86 -27.91 -11.67
N ALA A 436 7.17 -29.14 -12.07
CA ALA A 436 8.24 -29.47 -13.01
C ALA A 436 7.69 -30.34 -14.14
N ALA A 437 8.29 -30.26 -15.32
CA ALA A 437 7.92 -31.12 -16.44
C ALA A 437 8.29 -32.59 -16.16
N LEU A 438 7.43 -33.50 -16.60
CA LEU A 438 7.63 -34.94 -16.61
C LEU A 438 7.43 -35.44 -18.04
N GLY A 439 8.26 -36.39 -18.50
CA GLY A 439 8.19 -36.89 -19.88
C GLY A 439 6.95 -37.73 -20.21
N ASP A 440 6.23 -38.24 -19.20
CA ASP A 440 5.04 -39.07 -19.39
C ASP A 440 3.76 -38.24 -19.34
N THR A 441 3.22 -37.91 -20.51
CA THR A 441 2.03 -37.05 -20.69
C THR A 441 0.74 -37.65 -20.15
N GLY A 442 0.71 -38.94 -19.80
CA GLY A 442 -0.43 -39.59 -19.13
C GLY A 442 -0.32 -39.61 -17.61
N MET A 443 0.79 -39.09 -17.04
CA MET A 443 1.12 -39.26 -15.64
C MET A 443 1.28 -37.93 -14.91
N VAL A 444 0.82 -37.91 -13.66
CA VAL A 444 1.14 -36.84 -12.69
C VAL A 444 1.89 -37.46 -11.52
N ARG A 445 3.03 -36.90 -11.13
CA ARG A 445 3.77 -37.32 -9.93
C ARG A 445 3.60 -36.31 -8.81
N LYS A 446 3.19 -36.76 -7.63
CA LYS A 446 3.25 -36.01 -6.38
C LYS A 446 4.56 -36.36 -5.65
N SER A 447 5.39 -35.36 -5.38
CA SER A 447 6.61 -35.49 -4.56
C SER A 447 6.63 -34.46 -3.41
N GLY A 448 7.68 -34.48 -2.59
CA GLY A 448 7.79 -33.65 -1.37
C GLY A 448 6.98 -34.18 -0.19
N SER A 449 7.34 -33.78 1.03
CA SER A 449 6.75 -34.32 2.26
C SER A 449 5.36 -33.75 2.61
N GLY A 450 4.95 -32.66 1.96
CA GLY A 450 3.68 -31.99 2.24
C GLY A 450 2.44 -32.71 1.68
N GLU A 451 1.27 -32.21 2.09
CA GLU A 451 -0.02 -32.59 1.50
C GLU A 451 -0.26 -31.81 0.19
N LEU A 452 -0.72 -32.51 -0.85
CA LEU A 452 -1.26 -31.92 -2.07
C LEU A 452 -2.74 -32.25 -2.17
N THR A 453 -3.60 -31.23 -2.23
CA THR A 453 -5.03 -31.43 -2.51
C THR A 453 -5.28 -31.19 -4.00
N LEU A 454 -5.92 -32.15 -4.67
CA LEU A 454 -6.43 -32.01 -6.04
C LEU A 454 -7.94 -31.88 -6.02
N GLU A 455 -8.45 -30.88 -6.73
CA GLU A 455 -9.88 -30.61 -6.87
C GLU A 455 -10.48 -31.29 -8.10
N SER A 456 -9.72 -31.31 -9.19
CA SER A 456 -10.10 -31.98 -10.42
C SER A 456 -8.88 -32.54 -11.14
N VAL A 457 -9.09 -33.63 -11.85
CA VAL A 457 -8.06 -34.28 -12.67
C VAL A 457 -8.63 -34.46 -14.08
N GLY A 458 -7.93 -33.93 -15.08
CA GLY A 458 -8.31 -34.00 -16.47
C GLY A 458 -8.32 -35.44 -16.97
N GLY A 459 -9.24 -35.76 -17.88
CA GLY A 459 -9.41 -37.12 -18.41
C GLY A 459 -8.20 -37.68 -19.17
N ALA A 460 -7.23 -36.83 -19.53
CA ALA A 460 -5.97 -37.23 -20.15
C ALA A 460 -4.96 -37.83 -19.14
N VAL A 461 -5.16 -37.63 -17.83
CA VAL A 461 -4.31 -38.20 -16.79
C VAL A 461 -4.75 -39.63 -16.52
N ALA A 462 -3.97 -40.60 -17.02
CA ALA A 462 -4.21 -42.02 -16.82
C ALA A 462 -3.70 -42.52 -15.46
N ARG A 463 -2.70 -41.85 -14.87
CA ARG A 463 -2.05 -42.29 -13.63
C ARG A 463 -1.61 -41.11 -12.75
N ILE A 464 -1.84 -41.24 -11.45
CA ILE A 464 -1.22 -40.40 -10.42
C ILE A 464 -0.28 -41.26 -9.58
N ASP A 465 0.97 -40.84 -9.44
CA ASP A 465 2.00 -41.50 -8.65
C ASP A 465 2.37 -40.64 -7.44
N VAL A 466 2.30 -41.19 -6.24
CA VAL A 466 2.60 -40.49 -5.00
C VAL A 466 3.92 -41.01 -4.47
N SER A 467 5.01 -40.33 -4.80
CA SER A 467 6.36 -40.73 -4.39
C SER A 467 6.71 -40.30 -2.97
N ALA A 468 6.08 -39.24 -2.46
CA ALA A 468 6.23 -38.76 -1.08
C ALA A 468 5.05 -37.90 -0.60
N GLY A 469 4.89 -37.84 0.72
CA GLY A 469 3.87 -37.03 1.39
C GLY A 469 2.45 -37.58 1.21
N THR A 470 1.46 -36.70 1.24
CA THR A 470 0.04 -37.07 1.15
C THR A 470 -0.59 -36.45 -0.10
N LEU A 471 -1.38 -37.25 -0.81
CA LEU A 471 -2.27 -36.77 -1.85
C LEU A 471 -3.71 -36.87 -1.33
N ARG A 472 -4.43 -35.76 -1.39
CA ARG A 472 -5.85 -35.71 -1.08
C ARG A 472 -6.64 -35.40 -2.35
N LEU A 473 -7.54 -36.31 -2.71
CA LEU A 473 -8.54 -36.04 -3.74
C LEU A 473 -9.76 -35.48 -3.03
N SER A 474 -10.06 -34.21 -3.26
CA SER A 474 -11.24 -33.56 -2.71
C SER A 474 -12.07 -33.09 -3.89
N PRO A 475 -13.26 -33.66 -4.16
CA PRO A 475 -14.12 -33.09 -5.19
C PRO A 475 -14.37 -31.60 -4.88
N PRO A 476 -14.70 -30.79 -5.91
CA PRO A 476 -15.15 -29.42 -5.69
C PRO A 476 -16.21 -29.45 -4.60
N LEU A 477 -16.17 -28.52 -3.65
CA LEU A 477 -17.32 -28.35 -2.77
C LEU A 477 -18.50 -28.01 -3.68
N ALA A 478 -19.33 -29.01 -3.97
CA ALA A 478 -20.61 -28.79 -4.62
C ALA A 478 -21.40 -27.89 -3.68
N LEU A 479 -21.53 -26.62 -4.05
CA LEU A 479 -22.53 -25.76 -3.46
C LEU A 479 -23.87 -26.38 -3.85
N THR A 480 -24.50 -27.07 -2.90
CA THR A 480 -25.94 -27.14 -2.91
C THR A 480 -26.42 -25.69 -2.88
N SER A 481 -26.93 -25.24 -4.03
CA SER A 481 -27.49 -23.91 -4.33
C SER A 481 -27.97 -23.17 -3.09
N ALA A 482 -27.56 -21.90 -2.90
CA ALA A 482 -28.19 -20.75 -2.21
C ALA A 482 -29.15 -20.92 -0.99
N ALA A 483 -29.42 -22.13 -0.51
CA ALA A 483 -30.60 -22.49 0.28
C ALA A 483 -30.32 -22.64 1.78
N ASP A 484 -29.05 -22.59 2.20
CA ASP A 484 -28.69 -22.67 3.62
C ASP A 484 -28.22 -21.33 4.18
N ARG A 485 -28.90 -20.22 3.85
CA ARG A 485 -28.79 -19.02 4.69
C ARG A 485 -29.50 -19.33 6.00
N ALA A 486 -28.75 -19.36 7.10
CA ALA A 486 -29.34 -19.34 8.43
C ALA A 486 -30.24 -18.10 8.54
N VAL A 487 -31.52 -18.30 8.85
CA VAL A 487 -32.46 -17.19 9.09
C VAL A 487 -32.11 -16.59 10.44
N ILE A 488 -31.50 -15.41 10.41
CA ILE A 488 -31.25 -14.60 11.61
C ILE A 488 -32.48 -13.71 11.80
N PRO A 489 -33.17 -13.78 12.96
CA PRO A 489 -34.34 -12.92 13.19
C PRO A 489 -33.91 -11.46 13.18
N ASN A 490 -34.67 -10.62 12.47
CA ASN A 490 -34.48 -9.16 12.44
C ASN A 490 -33.01 -8.74 12.22
N SER A 491 -32.34 -9.32 11.22
CA SER A 491 -30.90 -9.14 10.98
C SER A 491 -30.47 -7.72 10.61
N GLY A 492 -31.42 -6.91 10.13
CA GLY A 492 -31.25 -5.49 9.85
C GLY A 492 -31.68 -4.55 10.98
N PHE A 493 -32.24 -5.09 12.07
CA PHE A 493 -32.75 -4.32 13.21
C PHE A 493 -33.93 -3.38 12.93
N GLU A 494 -34.63 -3.58 11.80
CA GLU A 494 -35.78 -2.77 11.37
C GLU A 494 -37.07 -3.02 12.17
N THR A 495 -37.15 -4.10 12.95
CA THR A 495 -38.34 -4.44 13.75
C THR A 495 -38.07 -4.25 15.25
N HIS A 496 -38.86 -3.40 15.89
CA HIS A 496 -38.75 -3.12 17.32
C HIS A 496 -40.11 -2.70 17.91
N PRO A 497 -40.43 -3.09 19.15
CA PRO A 497 -41.81 -3.03 19.67
C PRO A 497 -42.25 -1.64 20.17
N ALA A 498 -41.37 -0.62 20.17
CA ALA A 498 -41.61 0.61 20.93
C ALA A 498 -41.18 1.94 20.29
N VAL A 499 -40.67 1.97 19.05
CA VAL A 499 -40.29 3.25 18.44
C VAL A 499 -41.47 3.84 17.65
N THR A 500 -42.20 4.75 18.27
CA THR A 500 -43.01 5.73 17.53
C THR A 500 -42.07 6.64 16.73
N GLN A 501 -42.39 6.97 15.48
CA GLN A 501 -41.59 7.85 14.59
C GLN A 501 -41.20 9.23 15.18
N ASN A 502 -41.71 9.59 16.37
CA ASN A 502 -41.39 10.82 17.10
C ASN A 502 -40.62 10.62 18.41
N ALA A 503 -40.20 9.40 18.76
CA ALA A 503 -39.52 9.12 20.03
C ALA A 503 -38.00 9.04 19.85
N GLY A 504 -37.34 10.20 19.86
CA GLY A 504 -35.91 10.35 20.17
C GLY A 504 -34.93 9.74 19.15
N LEU A 505 -33.95 10.53 18.74
CA LEU A 505 -32.90 10.20 17.77
C LEU A 505 -32.06 8.93 18.13
N TRP A 506 -32.21 8.38 19.34
CA TRP A 506 -31.56 7.18 19.87
C TRP A 506 -32.29 6.73 21.14
N GLN A 507 -32.43 5.41 21.39
CA GLN A 507 -33.03 4.89 22.62
C GLN A 507 -32.19 3.78 23.24
N THR A 508 -31.70 4.02 24.47
CA THR A 508 -30.97 3.04 25.27
C THR A 508 -31.91 2.05 25.96
N GLY A 509 -31.51 0.78 26.05
CA GLY A 509 -32.28 -0.28 26.73
C GLY A 509 -33.36 -0.92 25.85
N LEU A 510 -33.59 -0.40 24.64
CA LEU A 510 -34.46 -1.05 23.66
C LEU A 510 -33.76 -2.24 23.02
N THR A 511 -34.40 -3.40 23.11
CA THR A 511 -33.91 -4.64 22.52
C THR A 511 -34.62 -4.89 21.18
N PRO A 512 -33.89 -5.08 20.06
CA PRO A 512 -34.50 -5.45 18.79
C PRO A 512 -35.22 -6.80 18.89
N ASP A 513 -36.29 -6.98 18.10
CA ASP A 513 -37.05 -8.23 18.11
C ASP A 513 -36.16 -9.43 17.75
N GLY A 514 -36.20 -10.49 18.56
CA GLY A 514 -35.37 -11.68 18.37
C GLY A 514 -33.92 -11.56 18.86
N TRP A 515 -33.55 -10.44 19.46
CA TRP A 515 -32.24 -10.21 20.05
C TRP A 515 -32.33 -10.01 21.57
N GLN A 516 -31.18 -10.03 22.24
CA GLN A 516 -31.01 -9.75 23.66
C GLN A 516 -29.88 -8.73 23.80
N LEU A 517 -30.12 -7.62 24.51
CA LEU A 517 -29.05 -6.70 24.90
C LEU A 517 -28.23 -7.28 26.04
N ILE A 518 -26.91 -7.14 25.96
CA ILE A 518 -25.95 -7.49 26.99
C ILE A 518 -25.39 -6.20 27.57
N THR A 519 -25.64 -5.97 28.87
CA THR A 519 -25.10 -4.83 29.61
C THR A 519 -24.48 -5.34 30.91
N ASP A 520 -23.23 -4.97 31.19
CA ASP A 520 -22.47 -5.34 32.39
C ASP A 520 -22.62 -4.33 33.55
N GLY A 521 -23.67 -3.50 33.50
CA GLY A 521 -23.96 -2.44 34.48
C GLY A 521 -23.35 -1.08 34.12
N ASN A 522 -22.28 -1.03 33.31
CA ASN A 522 -21.69 0.21 32.78
C ASN A 522 -21.86 0.36 31.26
N GLY A 523 -22.02 -0.74 30.53
CA GLY A 523 -22.36 -0.74 29.11
C GLY A 523 -23.78 -0.23 28.85
N LYS A 524 -23.93 0.60 27.81
CA LYS A 524 -25.25 0.98 27.27
C LYS A 524 -25.38 0.43 25.85
N GLY A 525 -26.57 0.02 25.46
CA GLY A 525 -26.87 -0.37 24.09
C GLY A 525 -28.32 -0.10 23.75
N GLY A 526 -28.64 -0.04 22.47
CA GLY A 526 -29.97 0.33 22.02
C GLY A 526 -30.09 0.44 20.51
N ILE A 527 -31.17 1.09 20.06
CA ILE A 527 -31.48 1.27 18.63
C ILE A 527 -31.34 2.75 18.25
N THR A 528 -30.80 2.99 17.06
CA THR A 528 -30.70 4.30 16.41
C THR A 528 -31.41 4.26 15.05
N LEU A 529 -31.96 5.40 14.61
CA LEU A 529 -32.68 5.52 13.33
C LEU A 529 -32.01 6.51 12.37
N ASP A 530 -32.16 6.24 11.07
CA ASP A 530 -31.77 7.14 9.97
C ASP A 530 -32.79 8.27 9.83
N THR A 531 -32.55 9.34 10.59
CA THR A 531 -33.24 10.63 10.40
C THR A 531 -32.20 11.74 10.40
N ALA A 532 -32.45 12.80 9.63
CA ALA A 532 -31.48 13.85 9.26
C ALA A 532 -30.79 14.62 10.41
N ASN A 533 -31.05 14.28 11.68
CA ASN A 533 -30.55 14.98 12.86
C ASN A 533 -29.92 14.07 13.93
N THR A 534 -29.58 12.80 13.63
CA THR A 534 -28.96 11.91 14.63
C THR A 534 -27.47 12.29 14.86
N PRO A 535 -27.07 12.90 16.00
CA PRO A 535 -25.75 13.54 16.14
C PRO A 535 -24.58 12.55 16.33
N TRP A 536 -24.88 11.25 16.45
CA TRP A 536 -23.94 10.24 16.97
C TRP A 536 -23.69 9.07 16.02
N VAL A 537 -24.34 9.09 14.85
CA VAL A 537 -24.14 8.16 13.75
C VAL A 537 -23.61 9.00 12.61
N ALA A 538 -22.50 8.61 11.97
CA ALA A 538 -22.02 9.36 10.81
C ALA A 538 -23.17 9.44 9.78
N GLN A 539 -23.38 10.61 9.17
CA GLN A 539 -24.34 10.73 8.07
C GLN A 539 -23.95 9.66 7.03
N ASP A 540 -24.93 8.86 6.58
CA ASP A 540 -24.77 7.68 5.71
C ASP A 540 -24.24 6.37 6.37
N ALA A 541 -24.22 6.24 7.71
CA ALA A 541 -23.64 5.08 8.39
C ALA A 541 -24.59 3.92 8.74
N ILE A 542 -25.89 4.01 8.41
CA ILE A 542 -26.79 2.85 8.47
C ILE A 542 -26.70 2.12 7.13
N PRO A 543 -26.05 0.95 7.05
CA PRO A 543 -25.69 0.37 5.76
C PRO A 543 -26.83 -0.44 5.12
N GLU A 544 -27.91 -0.71 5.88
CA GLU A 544 -29.10 -1.41 5.42
C GLU A 544 -30.30 -0.91 6.22
N GLY A 545 -31.44 -0.69 5.53
CA GLY A 545 -32.67 -0.22 6.15
C GLY A 545 -32.58 1.21 6.70
N GLY A 546 -33.33 1.48 7.77
CA GLY A 546 -33.37 2.78 8.45
C GLY A 546 -32.98 2.70 9.92
N SER A 547 -32.50 1.55 10.39
CA SER A 547 -32.23 1.29 11.80
C SER A 547 -30.88 0.60 12.00
N ALA A 548 -30.23 0.86 13.14
CA ALA A 548 -29.03 0.13 13.54
C ALA A 548 -29.02 -0.07 15.06
N VAL A 549 -28.29 -1.10 15.49
CA VAL A 549 -27.96 -1.27 16.91
C VAL A 549 -26.70 -0.47 17.25
N PHE A 550 -26.65 0.14 18.42
CA PHE A 550 -25.45 0.81 18.93
C PHE A 550 -25.04 0.26 20.30
N PHE A 551 -23.74 0.35 20.58
CA PHE A 551 -23.14 0.02 21.87
C PHE A 551 -22.27 1.17 22.35
N GLN A 552 -22.31 1.44 23.64
CA GLN A 552 -21.39 2.32 24.35
C GLN A 552 -20.67 1.49 25.41
N TYR A 553 -19.35 1.72 25.54
CA TYR A 553 -18.49 0.99 26.46
C TYR A 553 -18.50 -0.52 26.18
N HIS A 554 -18.79 -1.36 27.18
CA HIS A 554 -18.78 -2.83 27.08
C HIS A 554 -20.14 -3.45 26.75
N GLY A 555 -21.04 -2.70 26.09
CA GLY A 555 -22.35 -3.21 25.66
C GLY A 555 -22.26 -4.21 24.50
N GLY A 556 -23.25 -5.10 24.36
CA GLY A 556 -23.36 -6.03 23.24
C GLY A 556 -24.78 -6.50 22.95
N ILE A 557 -24.94 -7.35 21.93
CA ILE A 557 -26.18 -8.10 21.66
C ILE A 557 -25.92 -9.59 21.45
N LYS A 558 -26.98 -10.38 21.59
CA LYS A 558 -26.98 -11.81 21.28
C LYS A 558 -28.32 -12.23 20.69
N THR A 559 -28.28 -13.17 19.75
CA THR A 559 -29.45 -13.96 19.32
C THR A 559 -29.05 -15.43 19.27
N THR A 560 -30.02 -16.32 19.07
CA THR A 560 -29.78 -17.76 18.87
C THR A 560 -30.42 -18.18 17.56
N VAL A 561 -29.65 -18.83 16.72
CA VAL A 561 -30.07 -19.29 15.38
C VAL A 561 -29.91 -20.79 15.26
N GLN A 562 -30.79 -21.42 14.48
CA GLN A 562 -30.67 -22.84 14.15
C GLN A 562 -29.80 -22.98 12.90
N ILE A 563 -28.71 -23.72 13.01
CA ILE A 563 -27.81 -24.05 11.91
C ILE A 563 -27.49 -25.55 11.94
N PRO A 564 -27.13 -26.17 10.81
CA PRO A 564 -26.60 -27.54 10.81
C PRO A 564 -25.49 -27.71 11.86
N ARG A 565 -25.26 -28.92 12.40
CA ARG A 565 -24.24 -29.15 13.44
C ARG A 565 -22.82 -29.33 12.89
N SER A 566 -22.70 -29.69 11.62
CA SER A 566 -21.43 -29.94 10.93
C SER A 566 -21.38 -29.13 9.65
N GLY A 567 -20.28 -28.40 9.44
CA GLY A 567 -20.10 -27.54 8.28
C GLY A 567 -19.20 -26.34 8.59
N PHE A 568 -18.96 -25.52 7.57
CA PHE A 568 -18.31 -24.22 7.71
C PHE A 568 -19.36 -23.12 7.57
N TYR A 569 -19.45 -22.24 8.57
CA TYR A 569 -20.43 -21.16 8.60
C TYR A 569 -19.76 -19.82 8.31
N ARG A 570 -20.49 -18.91 7.64
CA ARG A 570 -20.10 -17.51 7.48
C ARG A 570 -21.06 -16.64 8.28
N LEU A 571 -20.52 -15.87 9.21
CA LEU A 571 -21.22 -14.74 9.82
C LEU A 571 -20.62 -13.45 9.24
N SER A 572 -21.47 -12.54 8.81
CA SER A 572 -21.07 -11.20 8.37
C SER A 572 -22.03 -10.18 8.96
N PHE A 573 -21.48 -9.07 9.45
CA PHE A 573 -22.21 -7.92 9.93
C PHE A 573 -21.42 -6.66 9.54
N GLN A 574 -22.09 -5.52 9.47
CA GLN A 574 -21.45 -4.24 9.27
C GLN A 574 -21.31 -3.53 10.62
N ALA A 575 -20.19 -2.84 10.81
CA ALA A 575 -19.93 -2.05 11.99
C ALA A 575 -19.32 -0.72 11.54
N ALA A 576 -19.75 0.37 12.18
CA ALA A 576 -19.18 1.70 11.99
C ALA A 576 -18.59 2.17 13.32
N ALA A 577 -17.41 2.77 13.27
CA ALA A 577 -16.82 3.48 14.39
C ALA A 577 -17.26 4.95 14.35
N ARG A 578 -17.39 5.57 15.52
CA ARG A 578 -17.53 7.01 15.63
C ARG A 578 -16.21 7.68 15.23
N TYR A 579 -16.26 8.76 14.44
CA TYR A 579 -15.15 9.71 14.35
C TYR A 579 -15.11 10.53 15.64
N ASP A 580 -14.01 10.46 16.37
CA ASP A 580 -13.77 11.39 17.47
C ASP A 580 -13.71 12.81 16.88
N SER A 581 -14.63 13.66 17.33
CA SER A 581 -14.59 15.11 17.14
C SER A 581 -13.51 15.73 18.00
#